data_AF-A0A1G8H3E4-F1
#
_entry.id   AF-A0A1G8H3E4-F1
#
_cell.length_a   1.000
_cell.length_b   1.000
_cell.length_c   1.000
_cell.angle_alpha   90.00
_cell.angle_beta   90.00
_cell.angle_gamma   90.00
#
_symmetry.space_group_name_H-M   'P 1'
#
loop_
_entity.id
_entity.type
_entity.pdbx_description
1 polymer ?
#
loop_
_entity_poly.entity_id
_entity_poly.type
_entity_poly.pdbx_seq_one_letter_code
_entity_poly.pdbx_strand_id
1 'polypeptide(L)'
;MDADIYALSNDSPEEHKHLKEELGFTFPFLSDASMDVIEKADMKGESSSVRGYSVFDENGELIASEENDFWGEEIEQTAEKIKQALE
;
A
#
# COMPACT_ATOMS: atom_id res chain seq x y z
N MET A 1 12.63 -10.53 2.51
CA MET A 1 11.58 -10.22 1.53
C MET A 1 12.25 -9.34 0.49
N ASP A 2 12.33 -9.83 -0.74
CA ASP A 2 12.93 -9.08 -1.84
C ASP A 2 11.77 -8.51 -2.66
N ALA A 3 11.27 -7.36 -2.21
CA ALA A 3 10.10 -6.71 -2.76
C ALA A 3 10.24 -5.19 -2.59
N ASP A 4 9.79 -4.45 -3.59
CA ASP A 4 9.67 -3.00 -3.49
C ASP A 4 8.44 -2.63 -2.66
N ILE A 5 8.60 -1.65 -1.77
CA ILE A 5 7.52 -1.19 -0.87
C ILE A 5 7.15 0.24 -1.24
N TYR A 6 5.86 0.46 -1.44
CA TYR A 6 5.29 1.76 -1.76
C TYR A 6 4.12 2.06 -0.82
N ALA A 7 3.96 3.32 -0.44
CA ALA A 7 2.68 3.83 0.04
C ALA A 7 1.86 4.33 -1.16
N LEU A 8 0.55 4.12 -1.13
CA LEU A 8 -0.37 4.46 -2.21
C LEU A 8 -1.60 5.16 -1.62
N SER A 9 -1.99 6.31 -2.16
CA SER A 9 -3.31 6.90 -1.93
C SER A 9 -3.75 7.71 -3.15
N ASN A 10 -4.95 8.26 -3.11
CA ASN A 10 -5.45 9.19 -4.12
C ASN A 10 -5.02 10.65 -3.87
N ASP A 11 -4.15 10.91 -2.88
CA ASP A 11 -3.59 12.25 -2.64
C ASP A 11 -2.60 12.65 -3.73
N SER A 12 -2.38 13.94 -3.88
CA SER A 12 -1.43 14.48 -4.86
C SER A 12 0.03 14.22 -4.47
N PRO A 13 0.97 14.24 -5.44
CA PRO A 13 2.40 14.19 -5.14
C PRO A 13 2.89 15.31 -4.21
N GLU A 14 2.24 16.48 -4.24
CA GLU A 14 2.59 17.63 -3.38
C GLU A 14 2.21 17.36 -1.91
N GLU A 15 1.02 16.82 -1.67
CA GLU A 15 0.56 16.40 -0.33
C GLU A 15 1.45 15.28 0.23
N HIS A 16 1.80 14.29 -0.59
CA HIS A 16 2.73 13.23 -0.21
C HIS A 16 4.13 13.75 0.15
N LYS A 17 4.63 14.72 -0.62
CA LYS A 17 5.93 15.33 -0.33
C LYS A 17 5.91 15.99 1.05
N HIS A 18 4.86 16.75 1.35
CA HIS A 18 4.71 17.39 2.65
C HIS A 18 4.65 16.36 3.79
N LEU A 19 3.81 15.33 3.65
CA LEU A 19 3.68 14.26 4.64
C LEU A 19 5.00 13.52 4.89
N LYS A 20 5.75 13.23 3.82
CA LYS A 20 7.05 12.54 3.91
C LYS A 20 8.10 13.38 4.62
N GLU A 21 8.13 14.69 4.35
CA GLU A 21 9.04 15.63 5.02
C GLU A 21 8.73 15.76 6.52
N GLU A 22 7.44 15.71 6.91
CA GLU A 22 7.03 15.80 8.31
C GLU A 22 7.27 14.52 9.11
N LEU A 23 6.98 13.34 8.54
CA LEU A 23 7.00 12.07 9.26
C LEU A 23 8.28 11.24 9.05
N GLY A 24 9.15 11.65 8.12
CA GLY A 24 10.45 11.02 7.91
C GLY A 24 10.41 9.64 7.26
N PHE A 25 9.36 9.34 6.48
CA PHE A 25 9.23 8.06 5.77
C PHE A 25 10.34 7.86 4.73
N THR A 26 10.88 6.65 4.66
CA THR A 26 11.99 6.31 3.75
C THR A 26 11.52 5.70 2.43
N PHE A 27 10.30 5.15 2.38
CA PHE A 27 9.72 4.56 1.18
C PHE A 27 9.08 5.61 0.25
N PRO A 28 8.88 5.29 -1.05
CA PRO A 28 8.19 6.17 -1.98
C PRO A 28 6.68 6.17 -1.74
N PHE A 29 6.05 7.30 -2.08
CA PHE A 29 4.61 7.47 -2.11
C PHE A 29 4.17 7.57 -3.58
N LEU A 30 3.14 6.83 -3.94
CA LEU A 30 2.53 6.82 -5.25
C LEU A 30 1.17 7.50 -5.16
N SER A 31 0.92 8.41 -6.10
CA SER A 31 -0.36 9.09 -6.24
C SER A 31 -1.19 8.38 -7.30
N ASP A 32 -2.34 7.86 -6.91
CA ASP A 32 -3.33 7.22 -7.79
C ASP A 32 -4.65 8.01 -7.77
N ALA A 33 -4.60 9.21 -8.32
CA ALA A 33 -5.74 10.12 -8.35
C ALA A 33 -6.96 9.56 -9.11
N SER A 34 -6.77 8.64 -10.06
CA SER A 34 -7.86 7.95 -10.76
C SER A 34 -8.44 6.76 -9.97
N MET A 35 -7.75 6.31 -8.92
CA MET A 35 -8.06 5.12 -8.13
C MET A 35 -8.00 3.80 -8.91
N ASP A 36 -7.33 3.76 -10.06
CA ASP A 36 -7.29 2.56 -10.91
C ASP A 36 -6.41 1.46 -10.30
N VAL A 37 -5.28 1.84 -9.68
CA VAL A 37 -4.37 0.91 -9.00
C VAL A 37 -4.97 0.47 -7.66
N ILE A 38 -5.58 1.40 -6.93
CA ILE A 38 -6.30 1.12 -5.68
C ILE A 38 -7.47 0.16 -5.92
N GLU A 39 -8.18 0.31 -7.05
CA GLU A 39 -9.22 -0.64 -7.47
C GLU A 39 -8.63 -2.00 -7.82
N LYS A 40 -7.53 -2.04 -8.60
CA LYS A 40 -6.82 -3.30 -8.90
C LYS A 40 -6.29 -4.00 -7.64
N ALA A 41 -6.01 -3.24 -6.59
CA ALA A 41 -5.54 -3.74 -5.32
C ALA A 41 -6.66 -4.30 -4.42
N ASP A 42 -7.93 -4.27 -4.84
CA ASP A 42 -9.10 -4.56 -4.00
C ASP A 42 -9.20 -3.67 -2.75
N MET A 43 -8.70 -2.42 -2.84
CA MET A 43 -8.63 -1.47 -1.71
C MET A 43 -9.45 -0.19 -1.92
N LYS A 44 -10.35 -0.16 -2.90
CA LYS A 44 -11.18 1.01 -3.19
C LYS A 44 -12.30 1.16 -2.16
N GLY A 45 -12.28 2.27 -1.41
CA GLY A 45 -13.39 2.72 -0.58
C GLY A 45 -14.32 3.68 -1.32
N GLU A 46 -15.25 4.32 -0.61
CA GLU A 46 -16.25 5.22 -1.22
C GLU A 46 -15.63 6.50 -1.81
N SER A 47 -14.63 7.07 -1.14
CA SER A 47 -13.98 8.33 -1.54
C SER A 47 -12.45 8.31 -1.52
N SER A 48 -11.86 7.28 -0.92
CA SER A 48 -10.41 7.06 -0.80
C SER A 48 -10.15 5.56 -0.71
N SER A 49 -8.89 5.14 -0.67
CA SER A 49 -8.57 3.75 -0.32
C SER A 49 -9.03 3.43 1.10
N VAL A 50 -9.40 2.17 1.35
CA VAL A 50 -9.40 1.62 2.71
C VAL A 50 -7.95 1.44 3.19
N ARG A 51 -7.74 1.27 4.50
CA ARG A 51 -6.39 1.07 5.06
C ARG A 51 -6.02 -0.39 5.08
N GLY A 52 -4.77 -0.70 4.79
CA GLY A 52 -4.27 -2.06 4.78
C GLY A 52 -3.08 -2.21 3.85
N TYR A 53 -2.92 -3.39 3.27
CA TYR A 53 -1.83 -3.69 2.35
C TYR A 53 -2.30 -4.61 1.21
N SER A 54 -1.58 -4.55 0.09
CA SER A 54 -1.78 -5.43 -1.05
C SER A 54 -0.42 -5.85 -1.61
N VAL A 55 -0.36 -7.05 -2.17
CA VAL A 55 0.86 -7.67 -2.68
C VAL A 55 0.64 -8.02 -4.14
N PHE A 56 1.54 -7.57 -5.00
CA PHE A 56 1.51 -7.85 -6.44
C PHE A 56 2.72 -8.70 -6.85
N ASP A 57 2.53 -9.54 -7.87
CA ASP A 57 3.63 -10.26 -8.52
C ASP A 57 4.40 -9.36 -9.50
N GLU A 58 5.45 -9.90 -10.11
CA GLU A 58 6.27 -9.18 -11.10
C GLU A 58 5.53 -8.81 -12.39
N ASN A 59 4.40 -9.45 -12.68
CA ASN A 59 3.51 -9.15 -13.80
C ASN A 59 2.45 -8.10 -13.44
N GLY A 60 2.42 -7.67 -12.18
CA GLY A 60 1.44 -6.76 -11.62
C GLY A 60 0.10 -7.42 -11.31
N GLU A 61 0.03 -8.74 -11.19
CA GLU A 61 -1.16 -9.48 -10.77
C GLU A 61 -1.30 -9.47 -9.25
N LEU A 62 -2.53 -9.27 -8.76
CA LEU A 62 -2.79 -9.22 -7.32
C LEU A 62 -2.66 -10.62 -6.71
N ILE A 63 -1.78 -10.77 -5.72
CA ILE A 63 -1.55 -12.01 -4.98
C ILE A 63 -2.39 -12.03 -3.71
N ALA A 64 -2.36 -10.93 -2.95
CA ALA A 64 -3.02 -10.81 -1.66
C ALA A 64 -3.46 -9.36 -1.42
N SER A 65 -4.58 -9.21 -0.72
CA SER A 65 -5.06 -7.91 -0.23
C SER A 65 -5.74 -8.10 1.12
N GLU A 66 -5.50 -7.19 2.05
CA GLU A 66 -6.11 -7.22 3.37
C GLU A 66 -6.38 -5.80 3.87
N GLU A 67 -7.66 -5.51 4.12
CA GLU A 67 -8.08 -4.34 4.90
C GLU A 67 -7.70 -4.55 6.37
N ASN A 68 -6.83 -3.68 6.89
CA ASN A 68 -6.37 -3.72 8.27
C ASN A 68 -5.92 -2.32 8.70
N ASP A 69 -6.70 -1.65 9.55
CA ASP A 69 -6.34 -0.34 10.11
C ASP A 69 -5.06 -0.37 10.97
N PHE A 70 -4.67 -1.55 11.47
CA PHE A 70 -3.59 -1.76 12.43
C PHE A 70 -2.36 -2.45 11.80
N TRP A 71 -2.28 -2.56 10.47
CA TRP A 71 -1.21 -3.30 9.79
C TRP A 71 0.21 -2.87 10.22
N GLY A 72 0.39 -1.59 10.53
CA GLY A 72 1.66 -1.01 10.98
C GLY A 72 1.97 -1.27 12.46
N GLU A 73 0.94 -1.41 13.29
CA GLU A 73 1.10 -1.85 14.70
C GLU A 73 1.36 -3.36 14.77
N GLU A 74 0.79 -4.12 13.83
CA GLU A 74 0.91 -5.58 13.70
C GLU A 74 2.03 -6.01 12.74
N ILE A 75 3.07 -5.19 12.57
CA ILE A 75 4.03 -5.31 11.45
C ILE A 75 4.70 -6.68 11.32
N GLU A 76 4.96 -7.38 12.44
CA GLU A 76 5.53 -8.74 12.40
C GLU A 76 4.56 -9.75 11.78
N GLN A 77 3.27 -9.66 12.12
CA GLN A 77 2.22 -10.52 11.57
C GLN A 77 1.94 -10.16 10.11
N THR A 78 1.86 -8.86 9.79
CA THR A 78 1.73 -8.36 8.43
C THR A 78 2.86 -8.89 7.54
N ALA A 79 4.11 -8.79 8.00
CA ALA A 79 5.27 -9.29 7.25
C ALA A 79 5.24 -10.81 7.04
N GLU A 80 4.74 -11.58 8.01
CA GLU A 80 4.61 -13.03 7.88
C GLU A 80 3.54 -13.43 6.85
N LYS A 81 2.38 -12.76 6.88
CA LYS A 81 1.33 -12.96 5.87
C LYS A 81 1.81 -12.62 4.47
N ILE A 82 2.55 -11.52 4.30
CA ILE A 82 3.12 -11.15 2.99
C ILE A 82 4.12 -12.20 2.51
N LYS A 83 5.00 -12.71 3.38
CA LYS A 83 5.93 -13.78 2.98
C LYS A 83 5.20 -15.03 2.53
N GLN A 84 4.18 -15.45 3.26
CA GLN A 84 3.38 -16.64 2.92
C GLN A 84 2.63 -16.46 1.58
N ALA A 85 2.21 -15.24 1.26
CA ALA A 85 1.59 -14.94 -0.04
C ALA A 85 2.59 -15.03 -1.21
N LEU A 86 3.89 -14.80 -0.96
CA LEU A 86 4.94 -14.80 -1.98
C LEU A 86 5.60 -16.17 -2.20
N GLU A 87 5.24 -17.21 -1.42
CA GLU A 87 5.73 -18.60 -1.55
C GLU A 87 4.88 -19.43 -2.55
#